data_AF-A0A662UVI1-F1
#
_entry.id   AF-A0A662UVI1-F1
#
_cell.length_a   1.000
_cell.length_b   1.000
_cell.length_c   1.000
_cell.angle_alpha   90.00
_cell.angle_beta   90.00
_cell.angle_gamma   90.00
#
_symmetry.space_group_name_H-M   'P 1'
#
loop_
_entity.id
_entity.type
_entity.pdbx_description
1 polymer ?
#
loop_
_entity_poly.entity_id
_entity_poly.type
_entity_poly.pdbx_seq_one_letter_code
_entity_poly.pdbx_strand_id
1 'polypeptide(L)'
;MKNEEEYKEELKREIVILIDENRDQWKKAAFYSDDTVQNILNMLYDKWEKNRRQGVPLDYATIEELETLVALARRYSRLDSRLAMRALVFGDRPSVKKEIEEKGSTWKKILKRLLWISK
;
A
#
# COMPACT_ATOMS: atom_id res chain seq x y z
N MET A 1 -6.65 2.87 22.92
CA MET A 1 -7.14 3.36 21.62
C MET A 1 -6.31 4.49 21.01
N LYS A 2 -5.38 5.16 21.72
CA LYS A 2 -4.46 6.15 21.11
C LYS A 2 -3.53 5.58 20.01
N ASN A 3 -3.14 4.31 20.11
CA ASN A 3 -2.12 3.70 19.25
C ASN A 3 -2.59 3.41 17.81
N GLU A 4 -3.89 3.15 17.61
CA GLU A 4 -4.40 2.75 16.29
C GLU A 4 -4.57 3.94 15.36
N GLU A 5 -5.21 5.01 15.85
CA GLU A 5 -5.40 6.23 15.05
C GLU A 5 -4.06 6.89 14.71
N GLU A 6 -3.13 6.92 15.66
CA GLU A 6 -1.77 7.41 15.44
C GLU A 6 -1.06 6.60 14.35
N TYR A 7 -1.16 5.26 14.39
CA TYR A 7 -0.59 4.41 13.35
C TYR A 7 -1.24 4.65 11.97
N LYS A 8 -2.56 4.84 11.90
CA LYS A 8 -3.23 5.19 10.64
C LYS A 8 -2.72 6.51 10.09
N GLU A 9 -2.57 7.53 10.93
CA GLU A 9 -2.04 8.83 10.52
C GLU A 9 -0.58 8.73 10.03
N GLU A 10 0.25 7.92 10.66
CA GLU A 10 1.61 7.63 10.18
C GLU A 10 1.60 7.01 8.78
N LEU A 11 0.76 6.01 8.54
CA LEU A 11 0.63 5.36 7.24
C LEU A 11 0.14 6.34 6.16
N LYS A 12 -0.90 7.14 6.45
CA LYS A 12 -1.43 8.17 5.53
C LYS A 12 -0.33 9.17 5.17
N ARG A 13 0.37 9.69 6.18
CA ARG A 13 1.46 10.65 5.98
C ARG A 13 2.57 10.08 5.14
N GLU A 14 2.93 8.82 5.34
CA GLU A 14 3.96 8.16 4.55
C GLU A 14 3.55 8.01 3.08
N ILE A 15 2.30 7.64 2.77
CA ILE A 15 1.81 7.60 1.38
C ILE A 15 1.97 8.96 0.71
N VAL A 16 1.52 10.03 1.39
CA VAL A 16 1.59 11.41 0.87
C VAL A 16 3.04 11.81 0.58
N ILE A 17 3.96 11.58 1.52
CA ILE A 17 5.38 11.91 1.35
C ILE A 17 6.00 11.12 0.19
N LEU A 18 5.74 9.82 0.11
CA LEU A 18 6.39 8.94 -0.86
C LEU A 18 5.87 9.12 -2.29
N ILE A 19 4.60 9.51 -2.45
CA ILE A 19 3.91 9.56 -3.74
C ILE A 19 3.47 10.98 -4.10
N ASP A 20 2.68 11.64 -3.26
CA ASP A 20 2.07 12.92 -3.64
C ASP A 20 3.05 14.08 -3.65
N GLU A 21 3.96 14.11 -2.68
CA GLU A 21 5.07 15.06 -2.57
C GLU A 21 6.30 14.64 -3.38
N ASN A 22 6.26 13.46 -4.03
CA ASN A 22 7.35 12.98 -4.85
C ASN A 22 7.54 13.88 -6.07
N ARG A 23 8.75 14.40 -6.26
CA ARG A 23 9.08 15.26 -7.40
C ARG A 23 9.07 14.52 -8.74
N ASP A 24 9.25 13.20 -8.71
CA ASP A 24 9.25 12.38 -9.91
C ASP A 24 7.83 11.96 -10.29
N GLN A 25 7.29 12.64 -11.30
CA GLN A 25 5.94 12.40 -11.81
C GLN A 25 5.74 10.97 -12.34
N TRP A 26 6.79 10.30 -12.81
CA TRP A 26 6.68 8.92 -13.30
C TRP A 26 6.40 7.95 -12.16
N LYS A 27 6.99 8.16 -10.98
CA LYS A 27 6.72 7.32 -9.81
C LYS A 27 5.29 7.49 -9.34
N LYS A 28 4.79 8.73 -9.33
CA LYS A 28 3.41 9.07 -8.98
C LYS A 28 2.43 8.42 -9.95
N ALA A 29 2.65 8.61 -11.25
CA ALA A 29 1.81 8.02 -12.29
C ALA A 29 1.82 6.48 -12.23
N ALA A 30 3.01 5.88 -12.04
CA ALA A 30 3.14 4.43 -11.94
C ALA A 30 2.38 3.86 -10.72
N PHE A 31 2.45 4.52 -9.57
CA PHE A 31 1.68 4.13 -8.38
C PHE A 31 0.17 4.19 -8.62
N TYR A 32 -0.34 5.31 -9.15
CA TYR A 32 -1.77 5.46 -9.43
C TYR A 32 -2.28 4.60 -10.60
N SER A 33 -1.36 4.04 -11.40
CA SER A 33 -1.69 3.07 -12.45
C SER A 33 -1.70 1.61 -12.00
N ASP A 34 -1.31 1.31 -10.76
CA ASP A 34 -1.35 -0.05 -10.22
C ASP A 34 -2.79 -0.49 -9.93
N ASP A 35 -3.20 -1.67 -10.41
CA ASP A 35 -4.59 -2.14 -10.26
C ASP A 35 -4.99 -2.30 -8.79
N THR A 36 -4.05 -2.70 -7.92
CA THR A 36 -4.33 -2.84 -6.49
C THR A 36 -4.58 -1.48 -5.86
N VAL A 37 -3.76 -0.48 -6.21
CA VAL A 37 -3.95 0.91 -5.77
C VAL A 37 -5.29 1.43 -6.25
N GLN A 38 -5.59 1.28 -7.55
CA GLN A 38 -6.85 1.76 -8.12
C GLN A 38 -8.07 1.11 -7.46
N ASN A 39 -8.05 -0.21 -7.25
CA ASN A 39 -9.15 -0.92 -6.61
C ASN A 39 -9.40 -0.40 -5.19
N ILE A 40 -8.34 -0.22 -4.39
CA ILE A 40 -8.46 0.33 -3.03
C ILE A 40 -8.98 1.76 -3.12
N LEU A 41 -8.35 2.64 -3.90
CA LEU A 41 -8.74 4.04 -3.99
C LEU A 41 -10.19 4.21 -4.45
N ASN A 42 -10.65 3.46 -5.45
CA ASN A 42 -12.05 3.50 -5.90
C ASN A 42 -13.01 3.15 -4.76
N MET A 43 -12.73 2.10 -3.99
CA MET A 43 -13.53 1.77 -2.81
C MET A 43 -13.52 2.89 -1.76
N LEU A 44 -12.38 3.54 -1.55
CA LEU A 44 -12.26 4.65 -0.60
C LEU A 44 -13.02 5.89 -1.06
N TYR A 45 -12.94 6.23 -2.36
CA TYR A 45 -13.73 7.29 -2.96
C TYR A 45 -15.22 7.01 -2.81
N ASP A 46 -15.69 5.80 -3.12
CA ASP A 46 -17.10 5.42 -2.94
C ASP A 46 -17.55 5.59 -1.48
N LYS A 47 -16.74 5.16 -0.51
CA LYS A 47 -17.02 5.34 0.92
C LYS A 47 -17.08 6.83 1.27
N TRP A 48 -16.11 7.62 0.82
CA TRP A 48 -16.05 9.07 1.06
C TRP A 48 -17.27 9.79 0.48
N GLU A 49 -17.68 9.47 -0.74
CA GLU A 49 -18.87 10.04 -1.37
C GLU A 49 -20.16 9.68 -0.62
N LYS A 50 -20.33 8.42 -0.24
CA LYS A 50 -21.47 7.97 0.59
C LYS A 50 -21.51 8.67 1.95
N ASN A 51 -20.38 9.12 2.46
CA ASN A 51 -20.24 9.89 3.69
C ASN A 51 -20.14 11.41 3.45
N ARG A 52 -20.78 11.91 2.38
CA ARG A 52 -20.89 13.35 2.05
C ARG A 52 -19.56 14.06 1.91
N ARG A 53 -18.51 13.31 1.54
CA ARG A 53 -17.16 13.84 1.28
C ARG A 53 -16.54 14.54 2.50
N GLN A 54 -16.83 14.09 3.71
CA GLN A 54 -16.18 14.59 4.92
C GLN A 54 -14.73 14.07 5.00
N GLY A 55 -13.77 14.92 5.36
CA GLY A 55 -12.36 14.51 5.42
C GLY A 55 -11.77 14.19 4.04
N VAL A 56 -10.85 13.22 3.98
CA VAL A 56 -10.21 12.75 2.73
C VAL A 56 -10.49 11.26 2.50
N PRO A 57 -10.36 10.74 1.26
CA PRO A 57 -10.62 9.32 0.98
C PRO A 57 -9.85 8.34 1.87
N LEU A 58 -8.60 8.65 2.21
CA LEU A 58 -7.76 7.81 3.08
C LEU A 58 -8.30 7.67 4.52
N ASP A 59 -9.18 8.57 4.97
CA ASP A 59 -9.82 8.47 6.30
C ASP A 59 -10.77 7.28 6.38
N TYR A 60 -11.28 6.81 5.24
CA TYR A 60 -12.21 5.69 5.11
C TYR A 60 -11.54 4.34 4.91
N ALA A 61 -10.20 4.33 4.95
CA ALA A 61 -9.41 3.12 4.79
C ALA A 61 -9.35 2.30 6.08
N THR A 62 -9.37 0.98 5.93
CA THR A 62 -8.94 0.08 7.01
C THR A 62 -7.41 0.15 7.17
N ILE A 63 -6.90 -0.39 8.28
CA ILE A 63 -5.45 -0.44 8.49
C ILE A 63 -4.79 -1.29 7.41
N GLU A 64 -5.38 -2.43 7.04
CA GLU A 64 -4.83 -3.34 6.03
C GLU A 64 -4.78 -2.68 4.63
N GLU A 65 -5.80 -1.88 4.29
CA GLU A 65 -5.83 -1.08 3.07
C GLU A 65 -4.69 -0.04 3.08
N LEU A 66 -4.49 0.68 4.19
CA LEU A 66 -3.38 1.64 4.35
C LEU A 66 -2.01 0.98 4.31
N GLU A 67 -1.82 -0.16 4.97
CA GLU A 67 -0.58 -0.93 4.94
C GLU A 67 -0.24 -1.42 3.52
N THR A 68 -1.26 -1.84 2.77
CA THR A 68 -1.10 -2.23 1.36
C THR A 68 -0.67 -1.04 0.50
N LEU A 69 -1.33 0.11 0.66
CA LEU A 69 -0.98 1.33 -0.06
C LEU A 69 0.44 1.81 0.29
N VAL A 70 0.84 1.80 1.57
CA VAL A 70 2.21 2.15 2.02
C VAL A 70 3.24 1.19 1.43
N ALA A 71 2.98 -0.12 1.44
CA ALA A 71 3.90 -1.10 0.87
C ALA A 71 4.14 -0.83 -0.62
N LEU A 72 3.08 -0.50 -1.37
CA LEU A 72 3.18 -0.10 -2.78
C LEU A 72 3.89 1.24 -2.95
N ALA A 73 3.57 2.24 -2.14
CA ALA A 73 4.21 3.55 -2.16
C ALA A 73 5.73 3.45 -1.95
N ARG A 74 6.17 2.64 -0.99
CA ARG A 74 7.60 2.34 -0.74
C ARG A 74 8.29 1.67 -1.93
N ARG A 75 7.59 0.82 -2.67
CA ARG A 75 8.15 0.16 -3.87
C ARG A 75 8.30 1.14 -5.02
N TYR A 76 7.24 1.84 -5.36
CA TYR A 76 7.24 2.79 -6.46
C TYR A 76 8.18 3.98 -6.22
N SER A 77 8.28 4.48 -4.98
CA SER A 77 9.22 5.56 -4.63
C SER A 77 10.70 5.17 -4.82
N ARG A 78 11.03 3.87 -4.74
CA ARG A 78 12.40 3.35 -4.93
C ARG A 78 12.78 3.07 -6.38
N LEU A 79 11.83 3.05 -7.32
CA LEU A 79 12.16 2.89 -8.73
C LEU A 79 12.98 4.09 -9.22
N ASP A 80 13.86 3.89 -10.19
CA ASP A 80 14.30 5.03 -11.00
C ASP A 80 13.18 5.48 -11.94
N SER A 81 13.26 6.72 -12.43
CA SER A 81 12.22 7.33 -13.26
C SER A 81 11.91 6.52 -14.53
N ARG A 82 12.92 5.89 -15.13
CA ARG A 82 12.76 5.11 -16.36
C ARG A 82 12.04 3.80 -16.07
N LEU A 83 12.35 3.12 -14.98
CA LEU A 83 11.61 1.93 -14.54
C LEU A 83 10.17 2.27 -14.14
N ALA A 84 9.94 3.40 -13.48
CA ALA A 84 8.59 3.86 -13.16
C ALA A 84 7.77 4.13 -14.44
N MET A 85 8.35 4.83 -15.42
CA MET A 85 7.73 5.02 -16.74
C MET A 85 7.44 3.67 -17.42
N ARG A 86 8.38 2.72 -17.39
CA ARG A 86 8.20 1.41 -17.99
C ARG A 86 7.07 0.62 -17.31
N ALA A 87 6.98 0.67 -15.99
CA ALA A 87 5.90 0.04 -15.23
C ALA A 87 4.52 0.60 -15.62
N LEU A 88 4.44 1.92 -15.84
CA LEU A 88 3.22 2.58 -16.31
C LEU A 88 2.85 2.18 -17.75
N VAL A 89 3.80 2.24 -18.68
CA VAL A 89 3.54 2.07 -20.12
C VAL A 89 3.31 0.60 -20.50
N PHE A 90 4.08 -0.31 -19.90
CA PHE A 90 4.08 -1.72 -20.30
C PHE A 90 3.45 -2.65 -19.25
N GLY A 91 3.06 -2.12 -18.10
CA GLY A 91 2.55 -2.94 -17.00
C GLY A 91 3.62 -3.80 -16.32
N ASP A 92 4.91 -3.50 -16.52
CA ASP A 92 6.05 -4.16 -15.85
C ASP A 92 6.10 -3.73 -14.36
N ARG A 93 5.13 -4.19 -13.58
CA ARG A 93 4.93 -3.77 -12.18
C ARG A 93 5.77 -4.61 -11.22
N PRO A 94 6.35 -4.01 -10.16
CA PRO A 94 6.99 -4.76 -9.09
C PRO A 94 5.97 -5.61 -8.31
N SER A 95 5.86 -6.90 -8.62
CA SER A 95 4.82 -7.83 -8.14
C SER A 95 4.58 -7.85 -6.61
N VAL A 96 3.34 -7.58 -6.16
CA VAL A 96 2.89 -7.61 -4.74
C VAL A 96 2.82 -9.03 -4.18
N LYS A 97 2.33 -9.99 -4.98
CA LYS A 97 2.02 -11.36 -4.53
C LYS A 97 3.21 -12.09 -3.90
N LYS A 98 4.42 -11.93 -4.46
CA LYS A 98 5.60 -12.67 -4.03
C LYS A 98 5.98 -12.40 -2.56
N GLU A 99 5.84 -11.17 -2.11
CA GLU A 99 6.31 -10.72 -0.79
C GLU A 99 5.29 -10.99 0.33
N ILE A 100 3.98 -10.88 0.03
CA ILE A 100 2.91 -11.27 0.97
C ILE A 100 2.88 -12.80 1.13
N GLU A 101 3.09 -13.54 0.05
CA GLU A 101 3.21 -15.00 0.09
C GLU A 101 4.48 -15.45 0.84
N GLU A 102 5.61 -14.75 0.67
CA GLU A 102 6.84 -14.98 1.44
C GLU A 102 6.67 -14.65 2.93
N LYS A 103 6.08 -13.50 3.29
CA LYS A 103 5.77 -13.17 4.69
C LYS A 103 4.82 -14.20 5.29
N GLY A 104 3.73 -14.54 4.59
CA GLY A 104 2.77 -15.56 5.03
C GLY A 104 3.39 -16.95 5.19
N SER A 105 4.30 -17.35 4.30
CA SER A 105 5.07 -18.60 4.38
C SER A 105 6.03 -18.61 5.57
N THR A 106 6.68 -17.48 5.84
CA THR A 106 7.63 -17.32 6.94
C THR A 106 6.94 -17.42 8.30
N TRP A 107 5.81 -16.75 8.50
CA TRP A 107 5.01 -16.85 9.73
C TRP A 107 4.41 -18.25 9.93
N LYS A 108 3.95 -18.92 8.86
CA LYS A 108 3.52 -20.33 8.90
C LYS A 108 4.65 -21.29 9.32
N LYS A 109 5.90 -21.04 8.90
CA LYS A 109 7.07 -21.83 9.32
C LYS A 109 7.42 -21.63 10.78
N ILE A 110 7.33 -20.38 11.28
CA ILE A 110 7.58 -20.05 12.69
C ILE A 110 6.52 -20.69 13.60
N LEU A 111 5.23 -20.58 13.24
CA LEU A 111 4.13 -21.21 13.99
C LEU A 111 4.25 -22.73 14.04
N LYS A 112 4.63 -23.38 12.94
CA LYS A 112 4.90 -24.84 12.93
C LYS A 112 6.06 -25.23 13.87
N ARG A 113 7.11 -24.40 13.97
CA ARG A 113 8.22 -24.65 14.91
C ARG A 113 7.79 -24.51 16.36
N LEU A 114 6.97 -23.51 16.69
CA LEU A 114 6.48 -23.29 18.05
C LEU A 114 5.52 -24.40 18.51
N LEU A 115 4.65 -24.89 17.61
CA LEU A 115 3.72 -25.99 17.92
C LEU A 115 4.42 -27.34 18.12
N TRP A 116 5.63 -27.54 17.58
CA TRP A 116 6.40 -28.78 17.76
C TRP A 116 7.22 -28.79 19.06
N ILE A 117 7.49 -27.62 19.65
CA ILE A 117 8.26 -27.50 20.91
C ILE A 117 7.38 -27.83 22.15
N SER A 118 6.07 -28.04 21.97
CA SER A 118 5.11 -28.33 23.03
C SER A 118 4.76 -29.83 23.19
N LYS A 119 5.63 -30.76 22.80
CA LYS A 119 5.42 -32.21 23.01
C LYS A 119 6.62 -32.88 23.63
#